data_AF-A0A9E3AF65-F1
#
_entry.id   AF-A0A9E3AF65-F1
#
_cell.length_a   1.000
_cell.length_b   1.000
_cell.length_c   1.000
_cell.angle_alpha   90.00
_cell.angle_beta   90.00
_cell.angle_gamma   90.00
#
_symmetry.space_group_name_H-M   'P 1'
#
loop_
_entity.id
_entity.type
_entity.pdbx_description
1 polymer ?
#
loop_
_entity_poly.entity_id
_entity_poly.type
_entity_poly.pdbx_seq_one_letter_code
_entity_poly.pdbx_strand_id
1 'polypeptide(L)'
;MIDWGDVASEIDAQGWAILPGLINSGEAAAVAGLYGRDNLFRTRVVMARHGFGRGEYKYFSYPLPPLVQELRANLYPPLAEIANRWQARLARPARFPAEHAGYLERCHGAGQTRPTPLLLRYGPGDYNCLHQDLYGEEVFPLQVA
;
A
#
# COMPACT_ATOMS: atom_id res chain seq x y z
N MET A 1 -0.39 18.31 -10.06
CA MET A 1 0.00 18.29 -8.63
C MET A 1 -1.20 17.76 -7.87
N ILE A 2 -1.01 16.84 -6.92
CA ILE A 2 -2.12 16.27 -6.14
C ILE A 2 -2.57 17.32 -5.12
N ASP A 3 -3.88 17.59 -5.06
CA ASP A 3 -4.47 18.41 -4.00
C ASP A 3 -4.74 17.53 -2.78
N TRP A 4 -3.83 17.58 -1.81
CA TRP A 4 -3.95 16.78 -0.59
C TRP A 4 -5.04 17.27 0.37
N GLY A 5 -5.51 18.51 0.21
CA GLY A 5 -6.66 19.03 0.96
C GLY A 5 -7.96 18.38 0.50
N ASP A 6 -8.15 18.28 -0.80
CA ASP A 6 -9.31 17.60 -1.40
C ASP A 6 -9.27 16.09 -1.10
N VAL A 7 -8.13 15.43 -1.33
CA VAL A 7 -7.95 14.00 -1.02
C VAL A 7 -8.26 13.71 0.44
N ALA A 8 -7.76 14.55 1.36
CA ALA A 8 -8.07 14.42 2.77
C ALA A 8 -9.57 14.53 3.08
N SER A 9 -10.25 15.48 2.45
CA SER A 9 -11.67 15.75 2.66
C SER A 9 -12.53 14.60 2.12
N GLU A 10 -12.17 14.04 0.97
CA GLU A 10 -12.80 12.83 0.42
C GLU A 10 -12.61 11.63 1.35
N ILE A 11 -11.37 11.33 1.77
CA ILE A 11 -11.14 10.19 2.68
C ILE A 11 -11.91 10.39 4.00
N ASP A 12 -11.95 11.60 4.56
CA ASP A 12 -12.74 11.90 5.77
C ASP A 12 -14.25 11.66 5.55
N ALA A 13 -14.78 11.95 4.36
CA ALA A 13 -16.21 11.89 4.08
C ALA A 13 -16.71 10.48 3.68
N GLN A 14 -15.94 9.75 2.87
CA GLN A 14 -16.38 8.47 2.28
C GLN A 14 -15.41 7.30 2.52
N GLY A 15 -14.27 7.53 3.16
CA GLY A 15 -13.27 6.50 3.47
C GLY A 15 -12.32 6.17 2.31
N TRP A 16 -12.41 6.87 1.18
CA TRP A 16 -11.54 6.69 0.01
C TRP A 16 -11.44 7.96 -0.82
N ALA A 17 -10.39 8.04 -1.66
CA ALA A 17 -10.19 9.09 -2.65
C ALA A 17 -9.50 8.51 -3.89
N ILE A 18 -9.69 9.14 -5.05
CA ILE A 18 -8.98 8.78 -6.29
C ILE A 18 -7.85 9.78 -6.55
N LEU A 19 -6.65 9.28 -6.83
CA LEU A 19 -5.52 10.08 -7.29
C LEU A 19 -5.42 10.02 -8.82
N PRO A 20 -6.04 10.96 -9.57
CA PRO A 20 -6.05 10.89 -11.03
C PRO A 20 -4.64 11.07 -11.60
N GLY A 21 -4.27 10.20 -12.53
CA GLY A 21 -2.98 10.28 -13.24
C GLY A 21 -1.75 10.07 -12.33
N LEU A 22 -1.90 9.32 -11.23
CA LEU A 22 -0.79 9.01 -10.32
C LEU A 22 0.37 8.30 -11.05
N ILE A 23 0.04 7.41 -11.98
CA ILE A 23 0.98 6.79 -12.92
C ILE A 23 0.39 6.84 -14.33
N ASN A 24 1.25 6.90 -15.34
CA ASN A 24 0.83 6.85 -16.73
C ASN A 24 0.64 5.40 -17.23
N SER A 25 0.06 5.23 -18.41
CA SER A 25 -0.22 3.91 -18.99
C SER A 25 1.03 3.08 -19.27
N GLY A 26 2.15 3.72 -19.62
CA GLY A 26 3.44 3.05 -19.84
C GLY A 26 4.04 2.52 -18.54
N GLU A 27 3.98 3.32 -17.47
CA GLU A 27 4.37 2.92 -16.12
C GLU A 27 3.51 1.76 -15.60
N ALA A 28 2.19 1.86 -15.76
CA ALA A 28 1.27 0.79 -15.39
C ALA A 28 1.57 -0.51 -16.15
N ALA A 29 1.78 -0.43 -17.47
CA ALA A 29 2.14 -1.59 -18.29
C ALA A 29 3.50 -2.18 -17.89
N ALA A 30 4.47 -1.34 -17.58
CA ALA A 30 5.79 -1.76 -17.12
C ALA A 30 5.70 -2.53 -15.79
N VAL A 31 4.96 -2.01 -14.81
CA VAL A 31 4.74 -2.67 -13.51
C VAL A 31 3.96 -3.97 -13.68
N ALA A 32 2.90 -3.98 -14.47
CA ALA A 32 2.14 -5.20 -14.77
C ALA A 32 3.03 -6.28 -15.42
N GLY A 33 3.92 -5.87 -16.32
CA GLY A 33 4.91 -6.76 -16.97
C GLY A 33 5.92 -7.39 -16.01
N LEU A 34 6.06 -6.89 -14.77
CA LEU A 34 6.92 -7.49 -13.76
C LEU A 34 6.36 -8.81 -13.22
N TYR A 35 5.06 -9.07 -13.34
CA TYR A 35 4.42 -10.23 -12.71
C TYR A 35 5.06 -11.58 -13.09
N GLY A 36 5.59 -11.70 -14.33
CA GLY A 36 6.28 -12.90 -14.81
C GLY A 36 7.71 -13.08 -14.32
N ARG A 37 8.29 -12.09 -13.62
CA ARG A 37 9.67 -12.11 -13.13
C ARG A 37 9.71 -12.59 -11.68
N ASP A 38 9.65 -13.91 -11.48
CA ASP A 38 9.51 -14.53 -10.16
C ASP A 38 10.60 -14.12 -9.16
N ASN A 39 11.81 -13.81 -9.63
CA ASN A 39 12.93 -13.37 -8.79
C ASN A 39 12.71 -12.01 -8.11
N LEU A 40 11.69 -11.23 -8.51
CA LEU A 40 11.32 -9.95 -7.89
C LEU A 40 10.37 -10.12 -6.71
N PHE A 41 9.93 -11.35 -6.42
CA PHE A 41 8.89 -11.60 -5.44
C PHE A 41 9.37 -12.60 -4.39
N ARG A 42 8.97 -12.36 -3.14
CA ARG A 42 9.30 -13.27 -2.02
C ARG A 42 8.23 -14.34 -1.80
N THR A 43 7.00 -14.09 -2.21
CA THR A 43 5.86 -14.96 -1.90
C THR A 43 4.76 -14.75 -2.93
N ARG A 44 4.17 -15.86 -3.38
CA ARG A 44 2.94 -15.90 -4.18
C ARG A 44 1.81 -16.42 -3.31
N VAL A 45 0.67 -15.74 -3.35
CA VAL A 45 -0.56 -16.14 -2.67
C VAL A 45 -1.61 -16.47 -3.72
N VAL A 46 -2.17 -17.68 -3.63
CA VAL A 46 -3.32 -18.10 -4.44
C VAL A 46 -4.56 -17.85 -3.59
N MET A 47 -5.34 -16.82 -3.92
CA MET A 47 -6.37 -16.26 -3.05
C MET A 47 -7.42 -17.30 -2.64
N ALA A 48 -7.79 -18.18 -3.56
CA ALA A 48 -8.77 -19.24 -3.33
C ALA A 48 -8.39 -20.21 -2.20
N ARG A 49 -7.09 -20.37 -1.90
CA ARG A 49 -6.62 -21.24 -0.81
C ARG A 49 -6.81 -20.63 0.58
N HIS A 50 -7.04 -19.32 0.65
CA HIS A 50 -7.10 -18.56 1.90
C HIS A 50 -8.48 -17.92 2.14
N GLY A 51 -9.46 -18.17 1.27
CA GLY A 51 -10.77 -17.53 1.34
C GLY A 51 -10.77 -16.05 0.93
N PHE A 52 -9.68 -15.55 0.34
CA PHE A 52 -9.54 -14.15 -0.08
C PHE A 52 -10.20 -13.85 -1.44
N GLY A 53 -10.88 -14.83 -2.04
CA GLY A 53 -11.54 -14.70 -3.34
C GLY A 53 -10.88 -15.58 -4.40
N ARG A 54 -10.80 -15.09 -5.63
CA ARG A 54 -10.23 -15.81 -6.78
C ARG A 54 -9.20 -14.94 -7.49
N GLY A 55 -8.18 -15.59 -8.05
CA GLY A 55 -6.97 -14.94 -8.56
C GLY A 55 -5.77 -15.15 -7.65
N GLU A 56 -4.74 -14.35 -7.87
CA GLU A 56 -3.49 -14.45 -7.12
C GLU A 56 -2.77 -13.10 -7.02
N TYR A 57 -1.90 -13.01 -6.03
CA TYR A 57 -1.00 -11.87 -5.88
C TYR A 57 0.39 -12.33 -5.45
N LYS A 58 1.39 -11.51 -5.76
CA LYS A 58 2.78 -11.72 -5.34
C LYS A 58 3.27 -10.52 -4.56
N TYR A 59 3.87 -10.76 -3.40
CA TYR A 59 4.57 -9.70 -2.68
C TYR A 59 5.99 -9.53 -3.21
N PHE A 60 6.40 -8.30 -3.47
CA PHE A 60 7.76 -8.00 -3.93
C PHE A 60 8.81 -8.39 -2.88
N SER A 61 10.05 -8.62 -3.30
CA SER A 61 11.23 -8.70 -2.42
C SER A 61 11.97 -7.35 -2.42
N TYR A 62 12.87 -7.15 -1.46
CA TYR A 62 13.86 -6.07 -1.58
C TYR A 62 15.00 -6.50 -2.53
N PRO A 63 15.64 -5.56 -3.25
CA PRO A 63 15.21 -4.18 -3.45
C PRO A 63 13.92 -4.09 -4.28
N LEU A 64 13.12 -3.06 -4.04
CA LEU A 64 11.88 -2.83 -4.78
C LEU A 64 12.14 -2.28 -6.18
N PRO A 65 11.24 -2.52 -7.16
CA PRO A 65 11.28 -1.80 -8.43
C PRO A 65 11.28 -0.27 -8.20
N PRO A 66 12.07 0.51 -8.94
CA PRO A 66 12.26 1.94 -8.68
C PRO A 66 10.96 2.73 -8.53
N LEU A 67 10.02 2.58 -9.47
CA LEU A 67 8.73 3.26 -9.42
C LEU A 67 7.93 2.91 -8.14
N VAL A 68 7.92 1.63 -7.73
CA VAL A 68 7.22 1.20 -6.51
C VAL A 68 7.87 1.81 -5.26
N GLN A 69 9.20 1.88 -5.23
CA GLN A 69 9.93 2.53 -4.14
C GLN A 69 9.64 4.03 -4.06
N GLU A 70 9.66 4.72 -5.20
CA GLU A 70 9.40 6.16 -5.31
C GLU A 70 7.97 6.52 -4.89
N LEU A 71 6.97 5.77 -5.37
CA LEU A 71 5.57 5.98 -4.99
C LEU A 71 5.38 5.86 -3.47
N ARG A 72 5.98 4.85 -2.83
CA ARG A 72 5.90 4.70 -1.36
C ARG A 72 6.52 5.87 -0.62
N ALA A 73 7.70 6.31 -1.06
CA ALA A 73 8.41 7.40 -0.42
C ALA A 73 7.65 8.74 -0.55
N ASN A 74 7.05 9.00 -1.72
CA ASN A 74 6.40 10.27 -2.03
C ASN A 74 4.94 10.36 -1.54
N LEU A 75 4.21 9.24 -1.53
CA LEU A 75 2.83 9.21 -1.05
C LEU A 75 2.74 9.17 0.48
N TYR A 76 3.75 8.63 1.15
CA TYR A 76 3.70 8.45 2.60
C TYR A 76 3.56 9.76 3.39
N PRO A 77 4.37 10.83 3.18
CA PRO A 77 4.31 12.02 4.03
C PRO A 77 2.92 12.66 4.11
N PRO A 78 2.22 12.97 3.00
CA PRO A 78 0.88 13.55 3.09
C PRO A 78 -0.15 12.56 3.67
N LEU A 79 -0.03 11.26 3.41
CA LEU A 79 -0.89 10.25 4.04
C LEU A 79 -0.64 10.17 5.57
N ALA A 80 0.60 10.35 6.02
CA ALA A 80 0.96 10.37 7.44
C ALA A 80 0.37 11.59 8.14
N GLU A 81 0.30 12.75 7.46
CA GLU A 81 -0.41 13.93 7.97
C GLU A 81 -1.90 13.65 8.17
N ILE A 82 -2.57 13.05 7.18
CA ILE A 82 -3.98 12.65 7.27
C ILE A 82 -4.18 11.70 8.45
N ALA A 83 -3.37 10.64 8.52
CA ALA A 83 -3.42 9.65 9.59
C ALA A 83 -3.17 10.28 10.98
N ASN A 84 -2.24 11.23 11.10
CA ASN A 84 -1.95 11.92 12.35
C ASN A 84 -3.09 12.86 12.79
N ARG A 85 -3.81 13.48 11.85
CA ARG A 85 -5.04 14.23 12.19
C ARG A 85 -6.12 13.30 12.73
N TRP A 86 -6.26 12.10 12.18
CA TRP A 86 -7.18 11.10 12.73
C TRP A 86 -6.79 10.65 14.12
N GLN A 87 -5.50 10.36 14.35
CA GLN A 87 -5.00 10.00 15.69
C GLN A 87 -5.34 11.11 16.71
N ALA A 88 -5.17 12.39 16.34
CA ALA A 88 -5.53 13.51 17.20
C ALA A 88 -7.04 13.58 17.49
N ARG A 89 -7.90 13.47 16.46
CA ARG A 89 -9.37 13.48 16.62
C ARG A 89 -9.88 12.31 17.46
N LEU A 90 -9.22 11.16 17.38
CA LEU A 90 -9.54 9.95 18.14
C LEU A 90 -8.87 9.92 19.54
N ALA A 91 -8.24 11.02 19.97
CA ALA A 91 -7.51 11.13 21.24
C ALA A 91 -6.45 10.02 21.45
N ARG A 92 -5.87 9.52 20.36
CA ARG A 92 -4.78 8.55 20.39
C ARG A 92 -3.44 9.28 20.48
N PRO A 93 -2.51 8.90 21.38
CA PRO A 93 -1.26 9.61 21.57
C PRO A 93 -0.22 9.31 20.49
N ALA A 94 -0.27 8.12 19.88
CA ALA A 94 0.70 7.70 18.88
C ALA A 94 0.64 8.60 17.62
N ARG A 95 1.81 8.93 17.07
CA ARG A 95 1.97 9.64 15.81
C ARG A 95 2.84 8.86 14.84
N PHE A 96 2.50 8.91 13.57
CA PHE A 96 3.32 8.41 12.48
C PHE A 96 4.45 9.42 12.18
N PRO A 97 5.68 8.97 11.89
CA PRO A 97 6.77 9.86 11.50
C PRO A 97 6.42 10.66 10.23
N ALA A 98 7.10 11.79 10.00
CA ALA A 98 6.86 12.60 8.81
C ALA A 98 7.36 11.91 7.52
N GLU A 99 8.42 11.10 7.63
CA GLU A 99 9.06 10.44 6.49
C GLU A 99 8.87 8.93 6.53
N HIS A 100 8.76 8.32 5.35
CA HIS A 100 8.56 6.87 5.20
C HIS A 100 9.70 6.07 5.82
N ALA A 101 10.93 6.57 5.74
CA ALA A 101 12.11 5.92 6.33
C ALA A 101 11.96 5.75 7.85
N GLY A 102 11.50 6.78 8.56
CA GLY A 102 11.26 6.70 10.00
C GLY A 102 10.16 5.70 10.36
N TYR A 103 9.15 5.54 9.50
CA TYR A 103 8.14 4.50 9.71
C TYR A 103 8.68 3.09 9.46
N LEU A 104 9.55 2.91 8.46
CA LEU A 104 10.24 1.65 8.24
C LEU A 104 11.13 1.27 9.42
N GLU A 105 11.85 2.23 10.01
CA GLU A 105 12.65 1.99 11.23
C GLU A 105 11.78 1.51 12.39
N ARG A 106 10.60 2.12 12.58
CA ARG A 106 9.63 1.66 13.58
C ARG A 106 9.17 0.23 13.30
N CYS A 107 8.76 -0.07 12.06
CA CYS A 107 8.37 -1.41 11.65
C CYS A 107 9.50 -2.44 11.88
N HIS A 108 10.75 -2.09 11.53
CA HIS A 108 11.91 -2.94 11.75
C HIS A 108 12.18 -3.18 13.24
N GLY A 109 12.01 -2.15 14.09
CA GLY A 109 12.08 -2.27 15.54
C GLY A 109 11.04 -3.24 16.12
N ALA A 110 9.88 -3.36 15.47
CA ALA A 110 8.83 -4.33 15.80
C ALA A 110 8.99 -5.70 15.09
N GLY A 111 10.11 -5.93 14.39
CA GLY A 111 10.36 -7.19 13.66
C GLY A 111 9.66 -7.32 12.31
N GLN A 112 8.96 -6.27 11.83
CA GLN A 112 8.32 -6.22 10.52
C GLN A 112 9.31 -5.78 9.42
N THR A 113 10.17 -6.70 8.98
CA THR A 113 11.26 -6.41 8.03
C THR A 113 10.92 -6.70 6.57
N ARG A 114 9.73 -7.24 6.29
CA ARG A 114 9.33 -7.62 4.92
C ARG A 114 8.69 -6.42 4.20
N PRO A 115 8.96 -6.22 2.90
CA PRO A 115 8.28 -5.18 2.13
C PRO A 115 6.79 -5.51 1.99
N THR A 116 5.89 -4.54 2.09
CA THR A 116 4.44 -4.78 1.97
C THR A 116 3.84 -4.65 0.55
N PRO A 117 4.47 -4.00 -0.45
CA PRO A 117 3.91 -3.93 -1.80
C PRO A 117 3.68 -5.30 -2.43
N LEU A 118 2.56 -5.42 -3.14
CA LEU A 118 2.16 -6.60 -3.89
C LEU A 118 1.66 -6.23 -5.28
N LEU A 119 1.68 -7.19 -6.19
CA LEU A 119 1.08 -7.09 -7.51
C LEU A 119 0.04 -8.18 -7.67
N LEU A 120 -1.19 -7.80 -8.00
CA LEU A 120 -2.31 -8.73 -8.22
C LEU A 120 -2.40 -9.13 -9.69
N ARG A 121 -2.90 -10.34 -9.92
CA ARG A 121 -3.28 -10.83 -11.24
C ARG A 121 -4.66 -11.48 -11.15
N TYR A 122 -5.58 -10.89 -11.91
CA TYR A 122 -6.95 -11.37 -12.06
C TYR A 122 -7.21 -11.82 -13.50
N GLY A 123 -7.92 -12.93 -13.64
CA GLY A 123 -8.58 -13.35 -14.87
C GLY A 123 -10.07 -12.98 -14.87
N PRO A 124 -10.79 -13.30 -15.95
CA PRO A 124 -12.24 -13.11 -16.03
C PRO A 124 -12.97 -13.84 -14.88
N GLY A 125 -13.79 -13.11 -14.13
CA GLY A 125 -14.57 -13.66 -13.00
C GLY A 125 -13.80 -13.83 -11.69
N ASP A 126 -12.52 -13.44 -11.65
CA ASP A 126 -11.78 -13.34 -10.40
C ASP A 126 -12.25 -12.13 -9.57
N TYR A 127 -12.08 -12.20 -8.25
CA TYR A 127 -12.55 -11.18 -7.33
C TYR A 127 -11.78 -11.22 -6.02
N ASN A 128 -11.79 -10.11 -5.29
CA ASN A 128 -11.28 -10.02 -3.93
C ASN A 128 -12.44 -10.01 -2.92
N CYS A 129 -12.35 -10.82 -1.88
CA CYS A 129 -13.28 -10.75 -0.76
C CYS A 129 -12.99 -9.51 0.10
N LEU A 130 -14.01 -8.97 0.77
CA LEU A 130 -13.78 -7.95 1.80
C LEU A 130 -12.98 -8.55 2.96
N HIS A 131 -11.83 -7.96 3.26
CA HIS A 131 -10.99 -8.32 4.39
C HIS A 131 -10.11 -7.14 4.83
N GLN A 132 -9.44 -7.29 5.96
CA GLN A 132 -8.40 -6.39 6.41
C GLN A 132 -7.05 -7.08 6.18
N ASP A 133 -6.19 -6.48 5.36
CA ASP A 133 -4.83 -6.99 5.11
C ASP A 133 -3.86 -6.34 6.11
N LEU A 134 -3.53 -7.08 7.17
CA LEU A 134 -2.66 -6.61 8.26
C LEU A 134 -1.41 -7.48 8.37
N TYR A 135 -0.26 -6.83 8.54
CA TYR A 135 1.02 -7.49 8.75
C TYR A 135 1.71 -6.93 9.99
N GLY A 136 1.74 -7.72 11.06
CA GLY A 136 2.41 -7.37 12.33
C GLY A 136 1.62 -6.36 13.18
N GLU A 137 2.30 -5.79 14.17
CA GLU A 137 1.76 -4.87 15.17
C GLU A 137 1.69 -3.42 14.65
N GLU A 138 2.71 -2.98 13.91
CA GLU A 138 2.77 -1.65 13.32
C GLU A 138 1.87 -1.59 12.09
N VAL A 139 0.69 -0.97 12.26
CA VAL A 139 -0.34 -0.82 11.23
C VAL A 139 -0.50 0.65 10.85
N PHE A 140 -0.40 0.93 9.54
CA PHE A 140 -0.73 2.22 8.97
C PHE A 140 -2.20 2.22 8.50
N PRO A 141 -3.01 3.25 8.82
CA PRO A 141 -4.46 3.19 8.65
C PRO A 141 -4.93 3.46 7.22
N LEU A 142 -4.03 3.76 6.29
CA LEU A 142 -4.34 4.10 4.90
C LEU A 142 -3.59 3.16 3.95
N GLN A 143 -4.26 2.75 2.88
CA GLN A 143 -3.69 1.94 1.81
C GLN A 143 -3.87 2.65 0.47
N VAL A 144 -2.86 2.54 -0.40
CA VAL A 144 -2.93 2.92 -1.82
C VAL A 144 -2.94 1.63 -2.63
N ALA A 145 -3.89 1.49 -3.55
CA ALA A 145 -4.13 0.29 -4.34
C ALA A 145 -4.28 0.61 -5.83
#